data_AF-A0A246I4N7-F1
#
_entry.id   AF-A0A246I4N7-F1
#
_cell.length_a   1.000
_cell.length_b   1.000
_cell.length_c   1.000
_cell.angle_alpha   90.00
_cell.angle_beta   90.00
_cell.angle_gamma   90.00
#
_symmetry.space_group_name_H-M   'P 1'
#
loop_
_entity.id
_entity.type
_entity.pdbx_description
1 polymer ?
#
loop_
_entity_poly.entity_id
_entity_poly.type
_entity_poly.pdbx_seq_one_letter_code
_entity_poly.pdbx_strand_id
1 'polypeptide(L)'
;MQWMTFSCPLCGAAGQRFPLRSAGKRQARTACRGCGVVLRSDPRLGMHSLYLLYTQFIAMLAVFPMIWAYTLGRWFWLTAIWALVSALCWLPGMIRHARSRICRATPDPNRSYARRRP
;
A
#
# COMPACT_ATOMS: atom_id res chain seq x y z
N MET A 1 -7.29 -10.94 10.51
CA MET A 1 -6.90 -10.11 9.33
C MET A 1 -7.38 -8.64 9.43
N GLN A 2 -7.38 -8.01 10.62
CA GLN A 2 -7.80 -6.60 10.80
C GLN A 2 -6.74 -5.56 10.37
N TRP A 3 -5.52 -6.01 10.04
CA TRP A 3 -4.36 -5.15 9.84
C TRP A 3 -4.33 -4.44 8.47
N MET A 4 -5.18 -4.88 7.53
CA MET A 4 -5.26 -4.36 6.16
C MET A 4 -6.59 -3.65 5.88
N THR A 5 -7.47 -3.61 6.88
CA THR A 5 -8.81 -3.02 6.76
C THR A 5 -8.88 -1.73 7.56
N PHE A 6 -9.59 -0.75 7.03
CA PHE A 6 -9.86 0.49 7.73
C PHE A 6 -11.34 0.85 7.67
N SER A 7 -11.76 1.73 8.57
CA SER A 7 -13.12 2.27 8.62
C SER A 7 -13.17 3.64 7.95
N CYS A 8 -14.27 3.92 7.26
CA CYS A 8 -14.48 5.25 6.69
C CYS A 8 -14.65 6.29 7.81
N PRO A 9 -13.87 7.39 7.80
CA PRO A 9 -14.03 8.45 8.80
C PRO A 9 -15.33 9.25 8.64
N LEU A 10 -16.03 9.15 7.50
CA LEU A 10 -17.27 9.90 7.22
C LEU A 10 -18.54 9.12 7.56
N CYS A 11 -18.67 7.90 7.03
CA CYS A 11 -19.89 7.11 7.17
C CYS A 11 -19.74 5.91 8.10
N GLY A 12 -18.59 5.75 8.77
CA GLY A 12 -18.33 4.63 9.69
C GLY A 12 -18.23 3.25 9.02
N ALA A 13 -18.40 3.15 7.70
CA ALA A 13 -18.36 1.87 6.98
C ALA A 13 -17.01 1.18 7.18
N ALA A 14 -17.04 0.04 7.87
CA ALA A 14 -15.87 -0.78 8.21
C ALA A 14 -15.47 -1.72 7.05
N GLY A 15 -14.27 -2.32 7.15
CA GLY A 15 -13.83 -3.37 6.24
C GLY A 15 -13.32 -2.87 4.88
N GLN A 16 -13.01 -1.59 4.74
CA GLN A 16 -12.44 -1.06 3.50
C GLN A 16 -10.97 -1.44 3.38
N ARG A 17 -10.52 -1.66 2.14
CA ARG A 17 -9.13 -2.00 1.85
C ARG A 17 -8.64 -1.14 0.71
N PHE A 18 -7.37 -0.74 0.78
CA PHE A 18 -6.70 -0.17 -0.38
C PHE A 18 -6.38 -1.28 -1.39
N PRO A 19 -6.41 -0.99 -2.70
CA PRO A 19 -6.10 -1.99 -3.71
C PRO A 19 -4.66 -2.46 -3.55
N LEU A 20 -4.44 -3.77 -3.65
CA LEU A 20 -3.12 -4.41 -3.49
C LEU A 20 -2.04 -3.78 -4.38
N ARG A 21 -2.42 -3.40 -5.61
CA ARG A 21 -1.54 -2.74 -6.60
C ARG A 21 -1.07 -1.33 -6.19
N SER A 22 -1.65 -0.75 -5.15
CA SER A 22 -1.26 0.58 -4.65
C SER A 22 -0.23 0.53 -3.55
N ALA A 23 0.25 -0.65 -3.13
CA ALA A 23 1.24 -0.82 -2.07
C ALA A 23 2.57 -0.08 -2.32
N GLY A 24 3.02 -0.03 -3.58
CA GLY A 24 4.22 0.70 -3.97
C GLY A 24 4.01 2.21 -4.18
N LYS A 25 2.76 2.69 -4.25
CA LYS A 25 2.49 4.11 -4.48
C LYS A 25 2.68 4.89 -3.18
N ARG A 26 3.16 6.14 -3.28
CA ARG A 26 3.27 7.04 -2.12
C ARG A 26 1.91 7.29 -1.46
N GLN A 27 0.86 7.46 -2.26
CA GLN A 27 -0.50 7.66 -1.81
C GLN A 27 -1.44 6.66 -2.50
N ALA A 28 -2.02 5.75 -1.72
CA ALA A 28 -3.07 4.85 -2.18
C ALA A 28 -4.41 5.59 -2.21
N ARG A 29 -5.20 5.32 -3.25
CA ARG A 29 -6.55 5.87 -3.43
C ARG A 29 -7.54 4.72 -3.47
N THR A 30 -8.67 4.88 -2.80
CA THR A 30 -9.80 3.94 -2.91
C THR A 30 -11.11 4.67 -2.66
N ALA A 31 -12.17 4.23 -3.31
CA ALA A 31 -13.51 4.78 -3.08
C ALA A 31 -14.18 4.02 -1.92
N CYS A 32 -14.83 4.77 -1.04
CA CYS A 32 -15.62 4.19 0.04
C CYS A 32 -16.84 3.46 -0.52
N ARG A 33 -17.06 2.19 -0.12
CA ARG A 33 -18.21 1.38 -0.56
C ARG A 33 -19.56 1.92 -0.07
N GLY A 34 -19.59 2.59 1.08
CA GLY A 34 -20.81 3.20 1.63
C GLY A 34 -21.14 4.55 0.99
N CYS A 35 -20.32 5.58 1.25
CA CYS A 35 -20.58 6.95 0.81
C CYS A 35 -19.96 7.34 -0.56
N GLY A 36 -19.23 6.46 -1.24
CA GLY A 36 -18.63 6.74 -2.55
C GLY A 36 -17.48 7.76 -2.57
N VAL A 37 -17.08 8.29 -1.41
CA VAL A 37 -16.01 9.30 -1.32
C VAL A 37 -14.65 8.66 -1.58
N VAL A 38 -13.80 9.34 -2.38
CA VAL A 38 -12.43 8.92 -2.62
C VAL A 38 -11.56 9.24 -1.41
N LEU A 39 -11.04 8.20 -0.78
CA LEU A 39 -10.14 8.25 0.36
C LEU A 39 -8.68 8.12 -0.12
N ARG A 40 -7.78 8.87 0.52
CA ARG A 40 -6.33 8.83 0.30
C ARG A 40 -5.64 8.39 1.59
N SER A 41 -4.73 7.43 1.48
CA SER A 41 -3.75 7.21 2.54
C SER A 41 -2.72 8.33 2.50
N ASP A 42 -2.49 9.01 3.62
CA ASP A 42 -1.41 10.01 3.74
C ASP A 42 -0.36 9.52 4.75
N PRO A 43 0.57 8.64 4.32
CA PRO A 43 1.64 8.19 5.19
C PRO A 43 2.58 9.36 5.50
N ARG A 44 2.98 9.49 6.77
CA ARG A 44 4.02 10.44 7.19
C ARG A 44 5.26 10.25 6.31
N LEU A 45 5.88 11.35 5.86
CA LEU A 45 7.08 11.28 5.00
C LEU A 45 8.16 10.34 5.59
N GLY A 46 8.38 10.39 6.90
CA GLY A 46 9.35 9.51 7.58
C GLY A 46 9.04 8.01 7.45
N MET A 47 7.76 7.61 7.45
CA MET A 47 7.38 6.21 7.23
C MET A 47 7.50 5.80 5.76
N HIS A 48 7.38 6.76 4.84
CA HIS A 48 7.62 6.50 3.42
C HIS A 48 9.11 6.32 3.12
N SER A 49 9.97 7.17 3.68
CA SER A 49 11.42 7.05 3.51
C SER A 49 11.96 5.78 4.15
N LEU A 50 11.51 5.42 5.36
CA LEU A 50 11.87 4.14 6.00
C LEU A 50 11.48 2.93 5.14
N TYR A 51 10.30 2.98 4.52
CA TYR A 51 9.87 1.91 3.62
C TYR A 51 10.77 1.81 2.39
N LEU A 52 11.14 2.94 1.77
CA LEU A 52 12.06 2.94 0.62
C LEU A 52 13.42 2.37 1.02
N LEU A 53 13.96 2.80 2.16
CA LEU A 53 15.23 2.30 2.70
C LEU A 53 15.18 0.79 2.94
N TYR A 54 14.10 0.31 3.54
CA TYR A 54 13.85 -1.11 3.76
C TYR A 54 13.79 -1.91 2.46
N THR A 55 13.02 -1.45 1.46
CA THR A 55 12.94 -2.13 0.16
C THR A 55 14.29 -2.15 -0.56
N GLN A 56 15.08 -1.07 -0.43
CA GLN A 56 16.41 -0.99 -1.02
C GLN A 56 17.38 -1.96 -0.34
N PHE A 57 17.33 -2.05 0.98
CA PHE A 57 18.17 -2.96 1.75
C PHE A 57 17.87 -4.43 1.41
N ILE A 58 16.59 -4.79 1.29
CA ILE A 58 16.19 -6.14 0.87
C ILE A 58 16.64 -6.45 -0.55
N ALA A 59 16.47 -5.50 -1.48
CA ALA A 59 16.94 -5.67 -2.85
C ALA A 59 18.45 -5.91 -2.88
N MET A 60 19.22 -5.14 -2.11
CA MET A 60 20.68 -5.29 -2.01
C MET A 60 21.08 -6.65 -1.45
N LEU A 61 20.44 -7.12 -0.37
CA LEU A 61 20.69 -8.45 0.18
C LEU A 61 20.33 -9.57 -0.79
N ALA A 62 19.29 -9.39 -1.60
CA ALA A 62 18.84 -10.39 -2.56
C ALA A 62 19.77 -10.57 -3.76
N VAL A 63 20.64 -9.60 -4.05
CA VAL A 63 21.61 -9.69 -5.17
C VAL A 63 22.53 -10.90 -5.00
N PHE A 64 23.07 -11.13 -3.80
CA PHE A 64 23.98 -12.24 -3.53
C PHE A 64 23.37 -13.62 -3.83
N PRO A 65 22.21 -14.01 -3.25
CA PRO A 65 21.60 -15.28 -3.54
C PRO A 65 21.07 -15.37 -4.98
N MET A 66 20.67 -14.25 -5.61
CA MET A 66 20.30 -14.26 -7.04
C MET A 66 21.49 -14.59 -7.94
N ILE A 67 22.65 -13.96 -7.72
CA ILE A 67 23.87 -14.25 -8.49
C ILE A 67 24.25 -15.72 -8.31
N TRP A 68 24.24 -16.22 -7.07
CA TRP A 68 24.51 -17.64 -6.78
C TRP A 68 23.55 -18.60 -7.49
N ALA A 69 22.25 -18.32 -7.44
CA ALA A 69 21.26 -19.16 -8.10
C ALA A 69 21.39 -19.11 -9.63
N TYR A 70 21.76 -17.95 -10.18
CA TYR A 70 21.98 -17.76 -11.61
C TYR A 70 23.24 -18.48 -12.09
N THR A 71 24.37 -18.35 -11.40
CA THR A 71 25.64 -19.01 -11.77
C THR A 71 25.55 -20.52 -11.70
N LEU A 72 24.75 -21.06 -10.78
CA LEU A 72 24.50 -22.51 -10.66
C LEU A 72 23.35 -23.02 -11.53
N GLY A 73 22.72 -22.17 -12.36
CA GLY A 73 21.60 -22.57 -13.22
C GLY A 73 20.36 -23.05 -12.44
N ARG A 74 20.22 -22.67 -11.16
CA ARG A 74 19.13 -23.12 -10.29
C ARG A 74 17.91 -22.22 -10.44
N TRP A 75 17.22 -22.34 -11.59
CA TRP A 75 16.07 -21.51 -11.95
C TRP A 75 14.93 -21.53 -10.92
N PHE A 76 14.65 -22.69 -10.31
CA PHE A 76 13.64 -22.79 -9.24
C PHE A 76 14.00 -21.92 -8.01
N TRP A 77 15.28 -21.87 -7.65
CA TRP A 77 15.73 -21.03 -6.53
C TRP A 77 15.71 -19.56 -6.90
N LEU A 78 16.04 -19.23 -8.14
CA LEU A 78 15.92 -17.87 -8.65
C LEU A 78 14.47 -17.36 -8.54
N THR A 79 13.49 -18.15 -8.99
CA THR A 79 12.07 -17.77 -8.90
C THR A 79 11.59 -17.70 -7.45
N ALA A 80 12.04 -18.61 -6.58
CA ALA A 80 11.72 -18.56 -5.15
C ALA A 80 12.26 -17.29 -4.47
N ILE A 81 13.50 -16.88 -4.78
CA ILE A 81 14.11 -15.65 -4.26
C ILE A 81 13.31 -14.42 -4.75
N TRP A 82 12.96 -14.38 -6.04
CA TRP A 82 12.13 -13.31 -6.59
C TRP A 82 10.76 -13.21 -5.93
N ALA A 83 10.08 -14.34 -5.71
CA ALA A 83 8.80 -14.38 -5.03
C ALA A 83 8.91 -13.89 -3.57
N LEU A 84 9.95 -14.33 -2.86
CA LEU A 84 10.20 -13.95 -1.48
C LEU A 84 10.47 -12.44 -1.34
N VAL A 85 11.36 -11.89 -2.18
CA VAL A 85 11.66 -10.44 -2.22
C VAL A 85 10.40 -9.64 -2.52
N SER A 86 9.61 -10.08 -3.50
CA SER A 86 8.35 -9.43 -3.86
C SER A 86 7.38 -9.41 -2.67
N ALA A 87 7.23 -10.54 -1.97
CA ALA A 87 6.38 -10.63 -0.79
C ALA A 87 6.86 -9.74 0.36
N LEU A 88 8.16 -9.74 0.64
CA LEU A 88 8.81 -8.91 1.67
C LEU A 88 8.64 -7.41 1.38
N CYS A 89 8.68 -6.98 0.13
CA CYS A 89 8.44 -5.59 -0.23
C CYS A 89 6.95 -5.22 -0.21
N TRP A 90 6.06 -6.15 -0.58
CA TRP A 90 4.63 -5.90 -0.71
C TRP A 90 3.92 -5.78 0.65
N LEU A 91 4.16 -6.72 1.57
CA LEU A 91 3.48 -6.80 2.86
C LEU A 91 3.61 -5.52 3.72
N PRO A 92 4.81 -4.96 3.96
CA PRO A 92 4.96 -3.73 4.72
C PRO A 92 4.36 -2.52 4.01
N GLY A 93 4.35 -2.49 2.68
CA GLY A 93 3.66 -1.46 1.90
C GLY A 93 2.16 -1.43 2.20
N MET A 94 1.52 -2.61 2.21
CA MET A 94 0.10 -2.75 2.55
C MET A 94 -0.21 -2.33 3.98
N ILE A 95 0.61 -2.78 4.95
CA ILE A 95 0.44 -2.44 6.37
C ILE A 95 0.58 -0.93 6.57
N ARG A 96 1.56 -0.29 5.90
CA ARG A 96 1.76 1.17 5.96
C ARG A 96 0.51 1.91 5.51
N HIS A 97 -0.10 1.54 4.39
CA HIS A 97 -1.29 2.21 3.89
C HIS A 97 -2.52 2.01 4.77
N ALA A 98 -2.68 0.81 5.34
CA ALA A 98 -3.80 0.52 6.24
C ALA A 98 -3.68 1.23 7.60
N ARG A 99 -2.46 1.47 8.10
CA ARG A 99 -2.20 2.15 9.39
C ARG A 99 -1.95 3.65 9.27
N SER A 100 -1.69 4.16 8.08
CA SER A 100 -1.54 5.61 7.86
C SER A 100 -2.85 6.36 8.07
N ARG A 101 -2.77 7.66 8.38
CA ARG A 101 -3.96 8.51 8.43
C ARG A 101 -4.66 8.46 7.08
N ILE A 102 -5.96 8.22 7.12
CA ILE A 102 -6.82 8.21 5.95
C ILE A 102 -7.43 9.59 5.85
N CYS A 103 -6.94 10.36 4.88
CA CYS A 103 -7.43 11.68 4.58
C CYS A 103 -8.38 11.61 3.39
N ARG A 104 -9.26 12.60 3.26
CA ARG A 104 -10.02 12.77 2.02
C ARG A 104 -9.01 13.08 0.91
N ALA A 105 -9.13 12.43 -0.24
CA ALA A 105 -8.56 13.01 -1.46
C ALA A 105 -9.16 14.41 -1.58
N THR A 106 -8.34 15.46 -1.62
CA THR A 106 -8.74 16.87 -1.63
C THR A 106 -10.16 17.06 -2.18
N PRO A 107 -11.09 17.69 -1.45
CA PRO A 107 -12.41 17.99 -2.00
C PRO A 107 -12.19 18.68 -3.33
N ASP A 108 -12.80 18.17 -4.39
CA ASP A 108 -12.87 18.88 -5.66
C ASP A 108 -13.36 20.30 -5.35
N PRO A 109 -12.57 21.35 -5.64
CA PRO A 109 -12.95 22.73 -5.33
C PRO A 109 -14.26 23.14 -6.02
N ASN A 110 -14.68 22.41 -7.07
CA ASN A 110 -15.93 22.63 -7.79
C ASN A 110 -17.13 21.81 -7.28
N ARG A 111 -16.97 21.01 -6.21
CA ARG A 111 -18.10 20.23 -5.68
C ARG A 111 -18.93 21.08 -4.72
N SER A 112 -19.88 21.81 -5.28
CA SER A 112 -20.96 22.47 -4.54
C SER A 112 -21.71 21.43 -3.69
N TYR A 113 -21.67 21.58 -2.36
CA TYR A 113 -22.44 20.78 -1.42
C TYR A 113 -23.93 21.15 -1.52
N ALA A 114 -24.60 20.72 -2.60
CA ALA A 114 -26.04 20.63 -2.63
C ALA A 114 -26.45 19.56 -1.61
N ARG A 115 -26.71 20.02 -0.40
CA ARG A 115 -27.26 19.26 0.72
C ARG A 115 -28.53 18.59 0.20
N ARG A 116 -28.52 17.28 -0.07
CA ARG A 116 -29.77 16.52 -0.21
C ARG A 116 -30.41 16.47 1.18
N ARG A 117 -31.38 17.36 1.43
CA ARG A 117 -32.47 17.08 2.36
C ARG A 117 -33.34 15.98 1.73
N PRO A 118 -33.82 15.04 2.54
CA PRO A 118 -35.09 15.23 3.25
C PRO A 118 -34.88 15.46 4.76
#